data_AF-A0A924SAZ2-F1
#
_entry.id   AF-A0A924SAZ2-F1
#
_cell.length_a   1.000
_cell.length_b   1.000
_cell.length_c   1.000
_cell.angle_alpha   90.00
_cell.angle_beta   90.00
_cell.angle_gamma   90.00
#
_symmetry.space_group_name_H-M   'P 1'
#
loop_
_entity.id
_entity.type
_entity.pdbx_description
1 polymer ?
#
loop_
_entity_poly.entity_id
_entity_poly.type
_entity_poly.pdbx_seq_one_letter_code
_entity_poly.pdbx_strand_id
1 'polypeptide(L)' 'MTDLAEGDSMRCRACGNDERASEGYPCMNCGTFICVICNLRGVIRCRACTAAETPPQK' A
#
# COMPACT_ATOMS: atom_id res chain seq x y z
N MET A 1 28.59 12.95 1.76
CA MET A 1 27.56 13.93 2.12
C MET A 1 26.36 13.12 2.53
N THR A 2 26.22 12.93 3.83
CA THR A 2 25.08 12.46 4.62
C THR A 2 24.00 11.69 3.85
N ASP A 3 24.25 10.37 3.72
CA ASP A 3 23.24 9.31 3.66
C ASP A 3 22.22 9.56 4.77
N LEU A 4 20.95 9.78 4.44
CA LEU A 4 19.80 9.83 5.34
C LEU A 4 18.56 10.16 4.48
N ALA A 5 18.04 9.13 3.80
CA ALA A 5 16.71 9.12 3.19
C ALA A 5 15.61 9.14 4.30
N GLU A 6 15.64 10.20 5.11
CA GLU A 6 14.88 10.43 6.35
C GLU A 6 13.43 10.86 6.12
N GLY A 7 12.74 10.26 5.15
CA GLY A 7 11.35 10.65 4.92
C GLY A 7 10.58 9.82 3.92
N ASP A 8 11.24 8.91 3.21
CA ASP A 8 10.57 8.11 2.20
C ASP A 8 10.08 6.78 2.76
N SER A 9 9.69 6.71 4.03
CA SER A 9 8.96 5.55 4.52
C SER A 9 7.48 5.90 4.63
N MET A 10 6.64 5.12 3.96
CA MET A 10 5.19 5.27 3.97
C MET A 10 4.52 3.97 4.37
N ARG A 11 3.48 4.10 5.21
CA ARG A 11 2.69 2.97 5.65
C ARG A 11 1.73 2.48 4.56
N CYS A 12 1.91 1.24 4.12
CA CYS A 12 1.04 0.56 3.18
C CYS A 12 -0.40 0.50 3.71
N ARG A 13 -1.37 1.01 2.94
CA ARG A 13 -2.79 0.98 3.30
C ARG A 13 -3.47 -0.37 3.06
N ALA A 14 -2.78 -1.34 2.49
CA ALA A 14 -3.25 -2.71 2.35
C ALA A 14 -2.86 -3.57 3.57
N CYS A 15 -1.57 -3.69 3.87
CA CYS A 15 -1.06 -4.54 4.95
C CYS A 15 -0.74 -3.80 6.26
N GLY A 16 -0.52 -2.48 6.23
CA GLY A 16 -0.14 -1.70 7.41
C GLY A 16 1.36 -1.66 7.70
N ASN A 17 2.21 -2.32 6.90
CA ASN A 17 3.66 -2.25 7.05
C ASN A 17 4.21 -0.90 6.58
N ASP A 18 5.26 -0.43 7.22
CA ASP A 18 6.01 0.76 6.80
C ASP A 18 7.09 0.35 5.80
N GLU A 19 7.05 0.94 4.61
CA GLU A 19 7.90 0.54 3.48
C GLU A 19 8.38 1.78 2.72
N ARG A 20 9.39 1.63 1.86
CA ARG A 20 9.90 2.74 1.05
C ARG A 20 8.80 3.25 0.10
N ALA A 21 8.48 4.54 0.19
CA ALA A 21 7.40 5.16 -0.60
C ALA A 21 7.73 5.17 -2.10
N SER A 22 9.01 5.29 -2.43
CA SER A 22 9.56 5.27 -3.80
C SER A 22 9.38 3.93 -4.50
N GLU A 23 9.20 2.84 -3.74
CA GLU A 23 9.04 1.48 -4.28
C GLU A 23 7.58 1.02 -4.31
N GLY A 24 6.65 1.78 -3.74
CA GLY A 24 5.25 1.37 -3.71
C GLY A 24 4.46 1.74 -4.95
N TYR A 25 3.27 1.14 -5.03
CA TYR A 25 2.32 1.27 -6.12
C TYR A 25 1.03 1.93 -5.60
N PRO A 26 0.36 2.76 -6.42
CA PRO A 26 -0.91 3.36 -6.04
C PRO A 26 -2.05 2.33 -6.13
N CYS A 27 -3.00 2.43 -5.20
CA CYS A 27 -4.25 1.68 -5.23
C CYS A 27 -5.08 2.04 -6.46
N MET A 28 -5.53 1.05 -7.21
CA MET A 28 -6.29 1.25 -8.46
C MET A 28 -7.60 2.02 -8.30
N ASN A 29 -8.20 2.02 -7.11
CA ASN A 29 -9.49 2.68 -6.86
C ASN A 29 -9.39 4.09 -6.27
N CYS A 30 -8.45 4.35 -5.34
CA CYS A 30 -8.36 5.61 -4.60
C CYS A 30 -6.98 6.26 -4.65
N GLY A 31 -6.00 5.68 -5.35
CA GLY A 31 -4.65 6.20 -5.48
C GLY A 31 -3.78 6.10 -4.21
N THR A 32 -4.29 5.49 -3.13
CA THR A 32 -3.52 5.39 -1.88
C THR A 32 -2.33 4.45 -1.98
N PHE A 33 -1.30 4.69 -1.18
CA PHE A 33 -0.07 3.92 -1.21
C PHE A 33 -0.24 2.44 -0.79
N ILE A 34 0.28 1.54 -1.63
CA ILE A 34 0.40 0.11 -1.41
C ILE A 34 1.88 -0.27 -1.60
N CYS A 35 2.46 -1.04 -0.68
CA CYS A 35 3.86 -1.46 -0.81
C CYS A 35 4.08 -2.45 -1.98
N VAL A 36 5.32 -2.52 -2.47
CA VAL A 36 5.73 -3.46 -3.54
C VAL A 36 5.41 -4.90 -3.19
N ILE A 37 5.57 -5.32 -1.93
CA ILE A 37 5.27 -6.69 -1.49
C ILE A 37 3.79 -7.03 -1.66
N CYS A 38 2.90 -6.09 -1.35
CA CYS A 38 1.47 -6.26 -1.61
C CYS A 38 1.19 -6.35 -3.11
N ASN A 39 1.82 -5.49 -3.92
CA ASN A 39 1.67 -5.53 -5.37
C ASN A 39 2.15 -6.88 -5.97
N LEU A 40 3.31 -7.38 -5.53
CA LEU A 40 3.86 -8.69 -5.94
C LEU A 40 2.96 -9.87 -5.54
N ARG A 41 2.20 -9.73 -4.44
CA ARG A 41 1.19 -10.70 -4.02
C ARG A 41 -0.14 -10.59 -4.80
N GLY A 42 -0.23 -9.67 -5.78
CA GLY A 42 -1.44 -9.39 -6.55
C GLY A 42 -2.43 -8.45 -5.85
N VAL A 43 -2.04 -7.80 -4.75
CA VAL A 43 -2.90 -6.85 -4.02
C VAL A 43 -2.79 -5.48 -4.67
N ILE A 44 -3.72 -5.19 -5.58
CA ILE A 44 -3.80 -3.92 -6.33
C ILE A 44 -4.73 -2.88 -5.68
N ARG A 45 -5.35 -3.22 -4.55
CA ARG A 45 -6.32 -2.41 -3.83
C ARG A 45 -6.00 -2.32 -2.34
N CYS A 46 -6.27 -1.17 -1.74
CA CYS A 46 -6.10 -0.99 -0.30
C CYS A 46 -7.21 -1.69 0.47
N ARG A 47 -6.98 -1.91 1.78
CA ARG A 47 -7.91 -2.67 2.63
C ARG A 47 -9.31 -2.06 2.67
N ALA A 48 -9.41 -0.73 2.63
CA ALA A 48 -10.69 -0.02 2.59
C ALA A 48 -11.45 -0.30 1.29
N CYS A 49 -10.79 -0.26 0.14
CA CYS A 49 -11.43 -0.56 -1.15
C CYS A 49 -11.80 -2.03 -1.28
N THR A 50 -10.95 -2.95 -0.81
CA THR A 50 -11.27 -4.38 -0.78
C THR A 50 -12.45 -4.68 0.14
N ALA A 51 -12.55 -4.01 1.29
CA ALA A 51 -13.66 -4.18 2.23
C ALA A 51 -14.99 -3.61 1.70
N ALA A 52 -14.95 -2.52 0.91
CA ALA A 52 -16.15 -1.98 0.28
C ALA A 52 -16.72 -2.91 -0.80
N GLU A 53 -15.86 -3.71 -1.43
CA GLU A 53 -16.25 -4.56 -2.56
C GLU A 53 -16.57 -6.00 -2.17
N THR A 54 -16.06 -6.45 -1.03
CA THR A 54 -16.48 -7.72 -0.45
C THR A 54 -17.71 -7.44 0.41
N PRO A 55 -18.95 -7.69 -0.07
CA PRO A 55 -20.08 -7.73 0.86
C PRO A 55 -19.74 -8.76 1.94
N PRO A 56 -20.07 -8.52 3.22
CA PRO A 56 -19.81 -9.48 4.28
C PRO A 56 -20.38 -10.83 3.83
N GLN A 57 -19.49 -11.81 3.62
CA GLN A 57 -19.88 -13.20 3.44
C GLN A 57 -20.43 -13.63 4.80
N LYS A 58 -21.74 -13.42 4.93
CA LYS A 58 -22.62 -13.90 5.98
C LYS A 58 -22.49 -15.42 6.14
#